data_AF-A0A534YR19-F1
#
_entry.id   AF-A0A534YR19-F1
#
_cell.length_a   1.000
_cell.length_b   1.000
_cell.length_c   1.000
_cell.angle_alpha   90.00
_cell.angle_beta   90.00
_cell.angle_gamma   90.00
#
_symmetry.space_group_name_H-M   'P 1'
#
loop_
_entity.id
_entity.type
_entity.pdbx_description
1 polymer ?
#
loop_
_entity_poly.entity_id
_entity_poly.type
_entity_poly.pdbx_seq_one_letter_code
_entity_poly.pdbx_strand_id
1 'polypeptide(L)' 'MAQFVKVASTADLAPGEAKCVEAAGKKIALFNLEGSFYAIDDTCTHRGGPLSEGEVSGEEVT' A
#
# COMPACT_ATOMS: atom_id res chain seq x y z
N MET A 1 -8.85 -0.49 21.81
CA MET A 1 -9.34 -1.41 20.76
C MET A 1 -8.74 -0.96 19.44
N ALA A 2 -8.42 -1.88 18.54
CA ALA A 2 -8.04 -1.51 17.18
C ALA A 2 -9.27 -0.94 16.44
N GLN A 3 -9.07 0.13 15.66
CA GLN A 3 -10.10 0.74 14.84
C GLN A 3 -9.83 0.43 13.37
N PHE A 4 -10.83 -0.07 12.66
CA PHE A 4 -10.78 -0.21 11.21
C PHE A 4 -11.09 1.12 10.55
N VAL A 5 -10.26 1.52 9.59
CA VAL A 5 -10.41 2.77 8.82
C VAL A 5 -10.58 2.40 7.36
N LYS A 6 -11.65 2.91 6.73
CA LYS A 6 -11.85 2.75 5.29
C LYS A 6 -10.91 3.71 4.55
N VAL A 7 -10.06 3.16 3.68
CA VAL A 7 -9.04 3.92 2.95
C VAL A 7 -9.21 3.89 1.42
N ALA A 8 -9.80 2.83 0.88
CA ALA A 8 -10.02 2.65 -0.56
C ALA A 8 -11.14 1.63 -0.81
N SER A 9 -11.58 1.53 -2.06
CA SER A 9 -12.45 0.48 -2.58
C SER A 9 -11.63 -0.45 -3.49
N THR A 10 -12.10 -1.67 -3.73
CA THR A 10 -11.41 -2.63 -4.61
C THR A 10 -11.33 -2.16 -6.07
N ALA A 11 -12.22 -1.25 -6.50
CA ALA A 11 -12.17 -0.64 -7.83
C ALA A 11 -11.10 0.47 -7.94
N ASP A 12 -10.53 0.92 -6.82
CA ASP A 12 -9.54 2.00 -6.79
C ASP A 12 -8.09 1.51 -6.97
N LEU A 13 -7.88 0.19 -7.01
CA LEU A 13 -6.57 -0.46 -7.07
C LEU A 13 -6.67 -1.81 -7.80
N ALA A 14 -6.22 -1.87 -9.05
CA ALA A 14 -6.23 -3.10 -9.85
C ALA A 14 -5.13 -4.09 -9.39
N PRO A 15 -5.25 -5.37 -9.74
CA PRO A 15 -4.20 -6.35 -9.46
C PRO A 15 -2.85 -5.94 -10.08
N GLY A 16 -1.78 -6.03 -9.31
CA GLY A 16 -0.43 -5.61 -9.67
C GLY A 16 -0.12 -4.13 -9.36
N GLU A 17 -1.09 -3.36 -8.86
CA GLU A 17 -0.89 -1.94 -8.55
C GLU A 17 -0.62 -1.70 -7.05
N ALA A 18 0.02 -0.55 -6.79
CA ALA A 18 0.21 0.02 -5.46
C ALA A 18 -0.44 1.41 -5.37
N LYS A 19 -0.83 1.81 -4.16
CA LYS A 19 -1.41 3.13 -3.89
C LYS A 19 -1.08 3.64 -2.51
N CYS A 20 -0.71 4.92 -2.42
CA CYS A 20 -0.57 5.61 -1.14
C CYS A 20 -1.96 5.92 -0.57
N VAL A 21 -2.20 5.52 0.68
CA VAL A 21 -3.41 5.88 1.43
C VAL A 21 -3.05 6.41 2.81
N GLU A 22 -3.93 7.20 3.40
CA GLU A 22 -3.73 7.72 4.75
C GLU A 22 -4.71 7.07 5.74
N ALA A 23 -4.19 6.57 6.86
CA ALA A 23 -5.00 6.05 7.96
C ALA A 23 -4.43 6.53 9.29
N ALA A 24 -5.28 7.20 10.09
CA ALA A 24 -4.90 7.74 11.40
C ALA A 24 -3.61 8.60 11.37
N GLY A 25 -3.45 9.41 10.32
CA GLY A 25 -2.28 10.29 10.13
C GLY A 25 -0.99 9.59 9.70
N LYS A 26 -1.05 8.31 9.31
CA LYS A 26 0.07 7.56 8.74
C LYS A 26 -0.15 7.31 7.25
N LYS A 27 0.91 7.45 6.47
CA LYS A 27 0.95 7.01 5.07
C LYS A 27 1.19 5.51 5.01
N ILE A 28 0.34 4.83 4.27
CA ILE A 28 0.33 3.38 4.11
C ILE A 28 0.41 3.07 2.63
N ALA A 29 1.33 2.20 2.24
CA ALA A 29 1.35 1.64 0.90
C ALA A 29 0.39 0.45 0.86
N LEU A 30 -0.66 0.58 0.04
CA LEU A 30 -1.66 -0.46 -0.22
C LEU A 30 -1.31 -1.15 -1.53
N PHE A 31 -1.18 -2.48 -1.50
CA PHE A 31 -0.86 -3.32 -2.65
C PHE A 31 -2.03 -4.25 -2.95
N ASN A 32 -2.26 -4.53 -4.23
CA ASN A 32 -3.17 -5.57 -4.67
C ASN A 32 -2.38 -6.65 -5.42
N LEU A 33 -2.08 -7.76 -4.76
CA LEU A 33 -1.39 -8.89 -5.35
C LEU A 33 -2.42 -9.95 -5.76
N GLU A 34 -2.74 -9.99 -7.05
CA GLU A 34 -3.68 -10.98 -7.63
C GLU A 34 -5.05 -11.04 -6.92
N GLY A 35 -5.56 -9.90 -6.44
CA GLY A 35 -6.83 -9.78 -5.72
C GLY A 35 -6.71 -9.84 -4.19
N SER A 36 -5.52 -10.12 -3.66
CA SER A 36 -5.21 -10.07 -2.24
C SER A 36 -4.60 -8.72 -1.87
N PHE A 37 -5.16 -8.08 -0.85
CA PHE A 37 -4.75 -6.73 -0.44
C PHE A 37 -3.79 -6.76 0.74
N TYR A 38 -2.67 -6.05 0.62
CA TYR A 38 -1.62 -5.95 1.63
C TYR A 38 -1.35 -4.48 1.96
N ALA A 39 -1.05 -4.20 3.22
CA ALA A 39 -0.81 -2.83 3.70
C ALA A 39 0.43 -2.80 4.59
N ILE A 40 1.39 -1.95 4.25
CA ILE A 40 2.61 -1.69 5.03
C ILE A 40 2.85 -0.18 5.15
N ASP A 41 3.79 0.22 6.01
CA ASP A 41 4.21 1.64 6.07
C ASP A 41 4.69 2.08 4.68
N ASP A 42 4.29 3.26 4.23
CA ASP A 42 4.69 3.77 2.91
C ASP A 42 6.16 4.20 2.88
N THR A 43 6.84 4.26 4.02
CA THR A 43 8.22 4.73 4.12
C THR A 43 9.20 3.56 3.92
N CYS A 44 9.96 3.59 2.83
CA CYS A 44 11.05 2.65 2.60
C CYS A 44 12.11 2.78 3.71
N THR A 45 12.47 1.67 4.36
CA THR A 45 13.43 1.67 5.47
C THR A 45 14.88 1.94 5.03
N HIS A 46 15.19 1.80 3.73
CA HIS A 46 16.53 2.06 3.19
C HIS A 46 16.80 3.55 2.98
N ARG A 47 15.92 4.27 2.27
CA ARG A 47 16.12 5.69 1.89
C ARG A 47 14.97 6.63 2.25
N GLY A 48 13.89 6.13 2.85
CA GLY A 48 12.73 6.94 3.24
C GLY A 48 11.80 7.33 2.10
N GLY A 49 11.98 6.77 0.90
CA GLY A 49 11.09 7.02 -0.24
C GLY A 49 9.73 6.34 -0.12
N PRO A 50 8.72 6.81 -0.87
CA PRO A 50 7.37 6.23 -0.88
C PRO A 50 7.35 4.87 -1.60
N LEU A 51 7.04 3.79 -0.88
CA LEU A 51 6.94 2.44 -1.44
C LEU A 51 5.76 2.30 -2.41
N SER A 52 4.71 3.09 -2.21
CA SER A 52 3.55 3.13 -3.11
C SER A 52 3.86 3.67 -4.52
N GLU A 53 5.00 4.33 -4.71
CA GLU A 53 5.48 4.81 -6.02
C GLU A 53 6.49 3.84 -6.67
N GLY A 54 6.84 2.74 -5.98
CA GLY A 54 7.78 1.73 -6.47
C GLY A 54 7.15 0.76 -7.48
N GLU A 55 8.01 0.01 -8.18
CA GLU A 55 7.57 -1.03 -9.10
C GLU A 55 7.29 -2.34 -8.33
N VAL A 56 6.10 -2.90 -8.52
CA VAL A 56 5.69 -4.17 -7.90
C VAL A 56 6.03 -5.34 -8.83
N SER A 57 6.81 -6.29 -8.32
CA SER A 57 7.14 -7.54 -9.01
C SER A 57 6.88 -8.73 -8.07
N GLY A 58 5.78 -9.43 -8.30
CA GLY A 58 5.35 -10.52 -7.42
C GLY A 58 5.02 -10.00 -6.02
N GLU A 59 5.83 -10.38 -5.03
CA GLU A 59 5.67 -9.96 -3.63
C GLU A 59 6.70 -8.89 -3.22
N GLU A 60 7.47 -8.37 -4.17
CA GLU A 60 8.52 -7.38 -3.95
C GLU A 60 8.16 -6.02 -4.55
N VAL A 61 8.58 -4.94 -3.88
CA VAL A 61 8.50 -3.56 -4.39
C VAL A 61 9.87 -2.90 -4.30
N THR A 62 10.28 -2.21 -5.37
CA THR A 62 11.61 -1.57 -5.47
C THR A 62 11.51 -0.07 -5.68
#